data_AF-A0A090WDA1-F1
#
_entry.id   AF-A0A090WDA1-F1
#
_cell.length_a   1.000
_cell.length_b   1.000
_cell.length_c   1.000
_cell.angle_alpha   90.00
_cell.angle_beta   90.00
_cell.angle_gamma   90.00
#
_symmetry.space_group_name_H-M   'P 1'
#
loop_
_entity.id
_entity.type
_entity.pdbx_description
1 polymer ?
#
loop_
_entity_poly.entity_id
_entity_poly.type
_entity_poly.pdbx_seq_one_letter_code
_entity_poly.pdbx_strand_id
1 'polypeptide(L)'
;MQSCSNEPFENDGNNQQLDNANQKAPKQIESLNLSKTDQLKVDFGRAFAQALKESPELRQFIKQEALKQFNKDYDVLYNLVKHKPVSGKPSTRQKNGSVNSLDGLMQNYFEEKGTLDDIQSQLPLLTVFVPKLPENSFSAESWDPNDPSQIPVVGVSR
;
A
#
# COMPACT_ATOMS: atom_id res chain seq x y z
N MET A 1 -44.79 -39.09 -17.51
CA MET A 1 -46.09 -38.66 -16.98
C MET A 1 -46.08 -39.09 -15.51
N GLN A 2 -46.24 -38.28 -14.47
CA GLN A 2 -47.05 -37.07 -14.29
C GLN A 2 -46.28 -36.03 -13.43
N SER A 3 -46.36 -34.77 -13.86
CA SER A 3 -46.42 -33.62 -12.96
C SER A 3 -47.79 -33.61 -12.28
N CYS A 4 -47.89 -33.10 -11.05
CA CYS A 4 -48.90 -32.12 -10.64
C CYS A 4 -48.72 -31.70 -9.16
N SER A 5 -48.67 -30.38 -8.98
CA SER A 5 -48.74 -29.59 -7.75
C SER A 5 -50.02 -29.81 -6.94
N ASN A 6 -50.04 -29.34 -5.68
CA ASN A 6 -51.18 -28.69 -5.02
C ASN A 6 -50.74 -27.97 -3.71
N GLU A 7 -51.01 -26.66 -3.64
CA GLU A 7 -51.13 -25.84 -2.41
C GLU A 7 -52.53 -26.05 -1.77
N PRO A 8 -53.00 -25.27 -0.76
CA PRO A 8 -52.44 -24.74 0.50
C PRO A 8 -53.25 -25.23 1.74
N PHE A 9 -52.84 -24.89 2.97
CA PHE A 9 -53.76 -24.92 4.12
C PHE A 9 -53.42 -23.77 5.11
N GLU A 10 -54.37 -22.86 5.28
CA GLU A 10 -54.43 -21.87 6.35
C GLU A 10 -55.15 -22.48 7.57
N ASN A 11 -54.65 -22.28 8.80
CA ASN A 11 -55.18 -21.30 9.77
C ASN A 11 -54.93 -21.68 11.26
N ASP A 12 -54.85 -20.61 12.05
CA ASP A 12 -55.13 -20.43 13.49
C ASP A 12 -54.09 -20.82 14.56
N GLY A 13 -53.70 -19.80 15.35
CA GLY A 13 -53.35 -19.98 16.77
C GLY A 13 -52.23 -19.08 17.30
N ASN A 14 -52.61 -18.07 18.08
CA ASN A 14 -51.75 -17.05 18.71
C ASN A 14 -50.65 -17.55 19.67
N ASN A 15 -49.60 -16.72 19.74
CA ASN A 15 -48.67 -16.41 20.85
C ASN A 15 -47.63 -17.44 21.31
N GLN A 16 -46.35 -17.14 21.05
CA GLN A 16 -45.43 -16.59 22.06
C GLN A 16 -44.12 -16.07 21.41
N GLN A 17 -43.68 -14.93 21.92
CA GLN A 17 -42.59 -14.07 21.47
C GLN A 17 -41.25 -14.45 22.09
N LEU A 18 -40.20 -14.68 21.30
CA LEU A 18 -38.75 -14.63 21.63
C LEU A 18 -37.98 -14.62 20.28
N ASP A 19 -36.96 -13.85 19.94
CA ASP A 19 -36.29 -12.66 20.44
C ASP A 19 -35.51 -12.08 19.26
N ASN A 20 -35.36 -10.75 19.23
CA ASN A 20 -34.64 -10.01 18.20
C ASN A 20 -33.20 -10.51 18.02
N ALA A 21 -32.90 -11.08 16.83
CA ALA A 21 -31.55 -11.31 16.38
C ALA A 21 -30.86 -9.96 16.15
N ASN A 22 -30.12 -9.53 17.18
CA ASN A 22 -29.26 -8.36 17.21
C ASN A 22 -28.29 -8.40 16.02
N GLN A 23 -28.59 -7.59 15.00
CA GLN A 23 -27.65 -7.24 13.94
C GLN A 23 -26.46 -6.56 14.61
N LYS A 24 -25.41 -7.32 14.89
CA LYS A 24 -24.18 -6.78 15.46
C LYS A 24 -23.54 -5.90 14.39
N ALA A 25 -23.82 -4.60 14.49
CA ALA A 25 -23.15 -3.56 13.74
C ALA A 25 -21.63 -3.82 13.78
N PRO A 26 -20.91 -3.58 12.67
CA PRO A 26 -19.45 -3.71 12.66
C PRO A 26 -18.91 -2.88 13.82
N LYS A 27 -18.12 -3.51 14.68
CA LYS A 27 -17.42 -2.83 15.78
C LYS A 27 -16.72 -1.62 15.17
N GLN A 28 -17.11 -0.42 15.60
CA GLN A 28 -16.36 0.79 15.30
C GLN A 28 -14.91 0.51 15.71
N ILE A 29 -14.02 0.51 14.73
CA ILE A 29 -12.58 0.40 14.95
C ILE A 29 -12.26 1.59 15.84
N GLU A 30 -11.90 1.33 17.11
CA GLU A 30 -11.34 2.36 17.98
C GLU A 30 -10.23 3.04 17.18
N SER A 31 -10.36 4.35 16.96
CA SER A 31 -9.32 5.14 16.30
C SER A 31 -8.05 4.91 17.10
N LEU A 32 -7.12 4.12 16.53
CA LEU A 32 -5.80 3.95 17.08
C LEU A 32 -5.25 5.37 17.30
N ASN A 33 -4.96 5.74 18.54
CA ASN A 33 -4.28 7.00 18.82
C ASN A 33 -2.82 6.82 18.37
N LEU A 34 -2.58 6.92 17.07
CA LEU A 34 -1.25 6.92 16.50
C LEU A 34 -0.52 8.19 16.94
N SER A 35 0.78 8.06 17.22
CA SER A 35 1.62 9.25 17.32
C SER A 35 1.62 9.98 15.97
N LYS A 36 1.90 11.29 15.98
CA LYS A 36 2.03 12.07 14.73
C LYS A 36 3.03 11.41 13.77
N THR A 37 4.16 10.94 14.31
CA THR A 37 5.21 10.24 13.56
C THR A 37 4.71 8.95 12.92
N ASP A 38 3.91 8.15 13.63
CA ASP A 38 3.40 6.90 13.08
C ASP A 38 2.32 7.15 12.02
N GLN A 39 1.53 8.21 12.17
CA GLN A 39 0.59 8.63 11.13
C GLN A 39 1.33 8.99 9.84
N LEU A 40 2.44 9.74 9.91
CA LEU A 40 3.26 10.06 8.74
C LEU A 40 3.85 8.81 8.07
N LYS A 41 4.27 7.80 8.85
CA LYS A 41 4.73 6.52 8.29
C LYS A 41 3.60 5.78 7.58
N VAL A 42 2.39 5.79 8.14
CA VAL A 42 1.20 5.17 7.54
C VAL A 42 0.82 5.87 6.24
N ASP A 43 0.82 7.20 6.23
CA ASP A 43 0.50 7.99 5.04
C ASP A 43 1.54 7.76 3.95
N PHE A 44 2.83 7.73 4.32
CA PHE A 44 3.90 7.34 3.40
C PHE A 44 3.68 5.93 2.84
N GLY A 45 3.44 4.94 3.70
CA GLY A 45 3.27 3.55 3.29
C GLY A 45 2.09 3.36 2.34
N ARG A 46 0.97 4.07 2.59
CA ARG A 46 -0.21 4.07 1.71
C ARG A 46 0.13 4.66 0.34
N ALA A 47 0.73 5.85 0.30
CA ALA A 47 1.11 6.51 -0.94
C ALA A 47 2.12 5.67 -1.73
N PHE A 48 3.10 5.09 -1.04
CA PHE A 48 4.13 4.25 -1.65
C PHE A 48 3.54 2.96 -2.25
N ALA A 49 2.60 2.32 -1.55
CA ALA A 49 1.91 1.13 -2.07
C ALA A 49 1.11 1.42 -3.34
N GLN A 50 0.41 2.56 -3.38
CA GLN A 50 -0.33 2.98 -4.57
C GLN A 50 0.61 3.27 -5.74
N ALA A 51 1.70 4.00 -5.49
CA ALA A 51 2.71 4.29 -6.51
C ALA A 51 3.36 3.02 -7.07
N LEU A 52 3.71 2.05 -6.20
CA LEU A 52 4.29 0.76 -6.60
C LEU A 52 3.31 -0.09 -7.41
N LYS A 53 2.01 -0.01 -7.13
CA LYS A 53 0.98 -0.73 -7.89
C LYS A 53 0.87 -0.19 -9.31
N GLU A 54 0.90 1.12 -9.48
CA GLU A 54 0.66 1.78 -10.76
C GLU A 54 1.90 1.91 -11.65
N SER A 55 3.11 2.00 -11.08
CA SER A 55 4.33 2.22 -11.87
C SER A 55 5.32 1.04 -11.81
N PRO A 56 5.43 0.24 -12.88
CA PRO A 56 6.53 -0.71 -13.07
C PRO A 56 7.91 -0.06 -13.03
N GLU A 57 8.03 1.18 -13.52
CA GLU A 57 9.29 1.93 -13.50
C GLU A 57 9.74 2.22 -12.08
N LEU A 58 8.81 2.57 -11.18
CA LEU A 58 9.12 2.76 -9.76
C LEU A 58 9.60 1.45 -9.13
N ARG A 59 8.95 0.33 -9.42
CA ARG A 59 9.39 -1.00 -8.94
C ARG A 59 10.81 -1.31 -9.42
N GLN A 60 11.08 -1.05 -10.70
CA GLN A 60 12.42 -1.23 -11.29
C GLN A 60 13.47 -0.33 -10.62
N PHE A 61 13.11 0.93 -10.32
CA PHE A 61 13.98 1.86 -9.63
C PHE A 61 14.33 1.39 -8.21
N ILE A 62 13.33 0.99 -7.41
CA ILE A 62 13.55 0.49 -6.06
C ILE A 62 14.43 -0.77 -6.09
N LYS A 63 14.16 -1.70 -7.02
CA LYS A 63 15.03 -2.87 -7.25
C LYS A 63 16.48 -2.44 -7.52
N GLN A 64 16.71 -1.48 -8.40
CA GLN A 64 18.05 -1.01 -8.76
C GLN A 64 18.78 -0.34 -7.59
N GLU A 65 18.09 0.47 -6.79
CA GLU A 65 18.69 1.07 -5.60
C GLU A 65 18.99 0.02 -4.53
N ALA A 66 18.08 -0.95 -4.31
CA ALA A 66 18.30 -2.07 -3.38
C ALA A 66 19.53 -2.89 -3.76
N LEU A 67 19.70 -3.24 -5.04
CA LEU A 67 20.84 -4.03 -5.53
C LEU A 67 22.21 -3.36 -5.33
N LYS A 68 22.27 -2.06 -5.02
CA LYS A 68 23.53 -1.39 -4.67
C LYS A 68 24.04 -1.76 -3.28
N GLN A 69 23.18 -2.34 -2.46
CA GLN A 69 23.46 -2.82 -1.13
C GLN A 69 24.16 -1.81 -0.20
N PHE A 70 23.47 -0.71 0.12
CA PHE A 70 23.98 0.20 1.14
C PHE A 70 24.16 -0.58 2.46
N ASN A 71 25.31 -0.45 3.14
CA ASN A 71 25.63 -1.23 4.35
C ASN A 71 25.52 -2.76 4.25
N LYS A 72 25.56 -3.33 3.03
CA LYS A 72 25.43 -4.78 2.75
C LYS A 72 24.04 -5.36 3.02
N ASP A 73 23.00 -4.53 3.12
CA ASP A 73 21.59 -4.95 3.11
C ASP A 73 20.90 -4.43 1.83
N TYR A 74 19.66 -4.84 1.59
CA TYR A 74 18.89 -4.39 0.41
C TYR A 74 18.09 -3.11 0.67
N ASP A 75 18.38 -2.41 1.76
CA ASP A 75 17.54 -1.32 2.20
C ASP A 75 17.79 -0.06 1.38
N VAL A 76 16.71 0.67 1.13
CA VAL A 76 16.73 1.91 0.35
C VAL A 76 16.37 3.08 1.24
N LEU A 77 17.38 3.89 1.60
CA LEU A 77 17.18 5.12 2.35
C LEU A 77 16.51 6.18 1.47
N TYR A 78 15.23 6.47 1.73
CA TYR A 78 14.38 7.31 0.90
C TYR A 78 15.02 8.68 0.60
N ASN A 79 15.54 9.34 1.64
CA ASN A 79 16.11 10.67 1.51
C ASN A 79 17.37 10.75 0.63
N LEU A 80 18.07 9.64 0.39
CA LEU A 80 19.20 9.62 -0.54
C LEU A 80 18.78 9.48 -2.00
N VAL A 81 17.57 8.99 -2.24
CA VAL A 81 17.10 8.62 -3.58
C VAL A 81 15.92 9.46 -4.07
N LYS A 82 15.30 10.26 -3.19
CA LYS A 82 14.08 11.03 -3.46
C LYS A 82 14.10 11.94 -4.69
N HIS A 83 15.26 12.54 -5.01
CA HIS A 83 15.42 13.41 -6.18
C HIS A 83 15.98 12.69 -7.41
N LYS A 84 16.29 11.40 -7.31
CA LYS A 84 16.81 10.63 -8.45
C LYS A 84 15.69 10.37 -9.46
N PRO A 85 16.02 10.30 -10.76
CA PRO A 85 15.05 9.96 -11.77
C PRO A 85 14.67 8.48 -11.73
N VAL A 86 13.39 8.18 -11.89
CA VAL A 86 12.86 6.81 -11.84
C VAL A 86 13.05 6.06 -13.16
N SER A 87 13.04 6.76 -14.29
CA SER A 87 13.12 6.16 -15.64
C SER A 87 14.52 6.10 -16.24
N GLY A 88 15.58 6.30 -15.44
CA GLY A 88 16.98 6.36 -15.91
C GLY A 88 17.31 7.55 -16.83
N LYS A 89 16.30 8.32 -17.25
CA LYS A 89 16.43 9.59 -17.98
C LYS A 89 16.61 10.72 -16.98
N PRO A 90 17.43 11.75 -17.25
CA PRO A 90 17.65 12.86 -16.33
C PRO A 90 16.33 13.46 -15.85
N SER A 91 16.32 13.90 -14.58
CA SER A 91 15.13 14.51 -13.99
C SER A 91 14.81 15.79 -14.75
N THR A 92 13.74 15.75 -15.54
CA THR A 92 13.26 16.86 -16.36
C THR A 92 11.81 17.15 -15.97
N ARG A 93 11.43 18.43 -15.97
CA ARG A 93 10.01 18.78 -15.89
C ARG A 93 9.33 18.25 -17.14
N GLN A 94 8.40 17.34 -16.95
CA GLN A 94 7.52 16.84 -18.00
C GLN A 94 6.57 17.96 -18.44
N LYS A 95 5.94 17.78 -19.62
CA LYS A 95 5.05 18.77 -20.23
C LYS A 95 3.82 19.11 -19.37
N ASN A 96 3.46 18.24 -18.42
CA ASN A 96 2.40 18.46 -17.44
C ASN A 96 2.89 19.14 -16.14
N GLY A 97 4.16 19.52 -16.05
CA GLY A 97 4.78 20.12 -14.87
C GLY A 97 5.34 19.13 -13.85
N SER A 98 5.07 17.82 -13.99
CA SER A 98 5.57 16.76 -13.11
C SER A 98 7.06 16.49 -13.31
N VAL A 99 7.79 16.22 -12.24
CA VAL A 99 9.20 15.81 -12.30
C VAL A 99 9.26 14.29 -12.30
N ASN A 100 9.99 13.66 -13.21
CA ASN A 100 10.21 12.20 -13.26
C ASN A 100 11.16 11.69 -12.15
N SER A 101 11.02 12.22 -10.93
CA SER A 101 11.77 11.80 -9.73
C SER A 101 10.88 10.99 -8.80
N LEU A 102 11.46 10.27 -7.84
CA LEU A 102 10.69 9.53 -6.84
C LEU A 102 9.70 10.43 -6.10
N ASP A 103 10.15 11.59 -5.59
CA ASP A 103 9.28 12.58 -4.94
C ASP A 103 8.15 13.04 -5.86
N GLY A 104 8.49 13.35 -7.12
CA GLY A 104 7.51 13.84 -8.09
C GLY A 104 6.42 12.82 -8.43
N LEU A 105 6.74 11.52 -8.39
CA LEU A 105 5.74 10.46 -8.52
C LEU A 105 4.91 10.33 -7.24
N MET A 106 5.57 10.28 -6.09
CA MET A 106 4.95 10.09 -4.77
C MET A 106 3.95 11.21 -4.43
N GLN A 107 4.24 12.45 -4.83
CA GLN A 107 3.41 13.62 -4.53
C GLN A 107 1.95 13.48 -4.99
N ASN A 108 1.68 12.69 -6.04
CA ASN A 108 0.34 12.50 -6.58
C ASN A 108 -0.54 11.58 -5.71
N TYR A 109 0.05 10.86 -4.75
CA TYR A 109 -0.61 9.87 -3.92
C TYR A 109 -0.87 10.36 -2.48
N PHE A 110 -0.61 11.64 -2.20
CA PHE A 110 -0.95 12.28 -0.93
C PHE A 110 -2.20 13.14 -1.07
N GLU A 111 -3.11 13.03 -0.10
CA GLU A 111 -4.34 13.81 -0.04
C GLU A 111 -4.06 15.28 0.30
N GLU A 112 -3.20 15.51 1.29
CA GLU A 112 -2.83 16.84 1.78
C GLU A 112 -1.48 17.29 1.21
N LYS A 113 -1.46 18.52 0.66
CA LYS A 113 -0.22 19.17 0.21
C LYS A 113 0.70 19.42 1.41
N GLY A 114 1.99 19.14 1.26
CA GLY A 114 2.99 19.31 2.32
C GLY A 114 3.19 18.07 3.21
N THR A 115 2.30 17.06 3.14
CA THR A 115 2.49 15.79 3.89
C THR A 115 3.83 15.13 3.57
N LEU A 116 4.23 15.14 2.29
CA LEU A 116 5.50 14.59 1.86
C LEU A 116 6.68 15.38 2.44
N ASP A 117 6.60 16.71 2.52
CA ASP A 117 7.63 17.56 3.13
C ASP A 117 7.74 17.30 4.64
N ASP A 118 6.60 17.12 5.32
CA ASP A 118 6.53 16.75 6.72
C ASP A 118 7.16 15.37 6.97
N ILE A 119 6.90 14.38 6.13
CA ILE A 119 7.55 13.06 6.17
C ILE A 119 9.06 13.21 6.03
N GLN A 120 9.53 13.96 5.03
CA GLN A 120 10.96 14.11 4.76
C GLN A 120 11.71 14.80 5.90
N SER A 121 11.08 15.79 6.54
CA SER A 121 11.67 16.54 7.64
C SER A 121 11.62 15.78 8.97
N GLN A 122 10.54 15.07 9.25
CA GLN A 122 10.35 14.35 10.52
C GLN A 122 10.91 12.92 10.51
N LEU A 123 11.05 12.30 9.34
CA LEU A 123 11.57 10.94 9.16
C LEU A 123 12.85 10.95 8.28
N PRO A 124 13.95 11.59 8.74
CA PRO A 124 15.17 11.69 7.94
C PRO A 124 15.79 10.33 7.59
N LEU A 125 15.54 9.32 8.43
CA LEU A 125 16.03 7.95 8.29
C LEU A 125 14.97 6.99 7.71
N LEU A 126 13.92 7.52 7.07
CA LEU A 126 12.90 6.70 6.43
C LEU A 126 13.52 5.74 5.41
N THR A 127 13.45 4.46 5.73
CA THR A 127 14.11 3.41 4.98
C THR A 127 13.05 2.43 4.46
N VAL A 128 13.12 2.13 3.17
CA VAL A 128 12.32 1.10 2.54
C VAL A 128 13.07 -0.21 2.68
N PHE A 129 12.52 -1.11 3.50
CA PHE A 129 13.07 -2.44 3.71
C PHE A 129 12.71 -3.35 2.54
N VAL A 130 13.72 -3.92 1.88
CA VAL A 130 13.53 -4.90 0.79
C VAL A 130 14.02 -6.26 1.27
N PRO A 131 13.13 -7.20 1.63
CA PRO A 131 13.54 -8.42 2.29
C PRO A 131 14.26 -9.38 1.35
N LYS A 132 15.16 -10.18 1.93
CA LYS A 132 15.58 -11.47 1.39
C LYS A 132 14.92 -12.56 2.21
N LEU A 133 13.93 -13.23 1.63
CA LEU A 133 13.15 -14.26 2.31
C LEU A 133 13.80 -15.65 2.17
N PRO A 134 13.53 -16.57 3.12
CA PRO A 134 14.00 -17.95 3.04
C PRO A 134 13.52 -18.68 1.79
N GLU A 135 14.14 -19.84 1.52
CA GLU A 135 13.76 -20.75 0.43
C GLU A 135 13.80 -20.09 -0.96
N ASN A 136 14.53 -18.98 -1.10
CA ASN A 136 14.55 -18.15 -2.30
C ASN A 136 13.15 -17.69 -2.76
N SER A 137 12.21 -17.56 -1.81
CA SER A 137 10.83 -17.15 -2.10
C SER A 137 10.73 -15.71 -2.60
N PHE A 138 11.59 -14.80 -2.11
CA PHE A 138 11.70 -13.44 -2.59
C PHE A 138 13.06 -12.82 -2.25
N SER A 139 13.58 -12.00 -3.15
CA SER A 139 14.77 -11.18 -2.94
C SER A 139 14.84 -10.06 -3.98
N ALA A 140 15.63 -9.02 -3.73
CA ALA A 140 15.85 -7.96 -4.72
C ALA A 140 16.44 -8.51 -6.03
N GLU A 141 17.28 -9.55 -5.96
CA GLU A 141 17.89 -10.23 -7.11
C GLU A 141 16.83 -10.89 -7.99
N SER A 142 15.91 -11.64 -7.38
CA SER A 142 14.92 -12.49 -8.06
C SER A 142 13.63 -11.78 -8.43
N TRP A 143 13.36 -10.58 -7.88
CA TRP A 143 12.13 -9.83 -8.12
C TRP A 143 11.98 -9.41 -9.59
N ASP A 144 10.87 -9.72 -10.25
CA ASP A 144 10.52 -9.17 -11.57
C ASP A 144 9.57 -7.96 -11.45
N PRO A 145 10.05 -6.72 -11.72
CA PRO A 145 9.22 -5.52 -11.63
C PRO A 145 8.08 -5.44 -12.65
N ASN A 146 8.12 -6.23 -13.73
CA ASN A 146 7.10 -6.19 -14.78
C ASN A 146 5.98 -7.21 -14.57
N ASP A 147 6.19 -8.19 -13.68
CA ASP A 147 5.21 -9.22 -13.35
C ASP A 147 4.12 -8.66 -12.42
N PRO A 148 2.84 -8.57 -12.86
CA PRO A 148 1.74 -8.08 -12.03
C PRO A 148 1.45 -8.94 -10.79
N SER A 149 1.90 -10.20 -10.78
CA SER A 149 1.79 -11.09 -9.61
C SER A 149 2.84 -10.79 -8.54
N GLN A 150 3.88 -10.00 -8.88
CA GLN A 150 4.97 -9.61 -7.98
C GLN A 150 4.93 -8.13 -7.61
N ILE A 151 3.74 -7.53 -7.56
CA ILE A 151 3.55 -6.19 -7.00
C ILE A 151 3.78 -6.26 -5.48
N PRO A 152 4.75 -5.50 -4.93
CA PRO A 152 5.04 -5.58 -3.51
C PRO A 152 3.87 -5.10 -2.65
N VAL A 153 3.67 -5.77 -1.52
CA VAL A 153 2.83 -5.27 -0.43
C VAL A 153 3.70 -4.47 0.52
N VAL A 154 3.22 -3.30 0.95
CA VAL A 154 3.95 -2.42 1.87
C VAL A 154 3.44 -2.63 3.29
N GLY A 155 4.35 -2.91 4.21
CA GLY A 155 4.10 -2.92 5.65
C GLY A 155 4.73 -1.71 6.32
N VAL A 156 4.08 -1.16 7.35
CA VAL A 156 4.60 -0.05 8.15
C VAL A 156 4.87 -0.55 9.57
N SER A 157 6.12 -0.43 10.01
CA SER A 157 6.51 -0.74 11.38
C SER A 157 6.34 0.47 12.29
N ARG A 158 5.90 0.23 13.52
CA ARG A 158 5.85 1.24 14.60
C ARG A 158 7.26 1.51 15.11
#